data_AF-A0A0M8X3F8-F1
#
_entry.id   AF-A0A0M8X3F8-F1
#
_cell.length_a   1.000
_cell.length_b   1.000
_cell.length_c   1.000
_cell.angle_alpha   90.00
_cell.angle_beta   90.00
_cell.angle_gamma   90.00
#
_symmetry.space_group_name_H-M   'P 1'
#
loop_
_entity.id
_entity.type
_entity.pdbx_description
1 polymer ?
#
loop_
_entity_poly.entity_id
_entity_poly.type
_entity_poly.pdbx_seq_one_letter_code
_entity_poly.pdbx_strand_id
1 'polypeptide(L)' 'MSSRRRTCPVCHRDIAVVAGRFARHDPPGARENGELVSCAGSRQPAQLGAVQPSLDGYAVPDFPGQLPLF' A
#
# COMPACT_ATOMS: atom_id res chain seq x y z
N MET A 1 16.57 -4.12 5.08
CA MET A 1 15.28 -4.61 4.55
C MET A 1 14.78 -3.64 3.50
N SER A 2 14.50 -4.10 2.27
CA SER A 2 13.90 -3.26 1.23
C SER A 2 12.40 -3.11 1.50
N SER A 3 11.90 -1.88 1.66
CA SER A 3 10.47 -1.63 1.74
C SER A 3 9.80 -2.10 0.45
N ARG A 4 8.69 -2.85 0.55
CA ARG A 4 7.90 -3.25 -0.62
C ARG A 4 7.44 -1.99 -1.34
N ARG A 5 7.89 -1.80 -2.58
CA ARG A 5 7.46 -0.68 -3.42
C ARG A 5 6.07 -0.94 -3.99
N ARG A 6 5.34 0.14 -4.25
CA ARG A 6 4.01 0.15 -4.86
C ARG A 6 3.91 1.36 -5.78
N THR A 7 3.12 1.22 -6.84
CA THR A 7 2.80 2.32 -7.74
C THR A 7 1.85 3.30 -7.04
N CYS A 8 2.23 4.57 -6.96
CA CYS A 8 1.36 5.62 -6.43
C CYS A 8 0.12 5.76 -7.34
N PRO A 9 -1.11 5.77 -6.80
CA PRO A 9 -2.32 5.88 -7.63
C PRO A 9 -2.51 7.29 -8.21
N VAL A 10 -1.79 8.28 -7.70
CA VAL A 10 -1.89 9.69 -8.14
C VAL A 10 -0.91 9.99 -9.27
N CYS A 11 0.35 9.57 -9.10
CA CYS A 11 1.43 9.99 -10.01
C CYS A 11 2.16 8.81 -10.67
N HIS A 12 1.70 7.59 -10.45
CA HIS A 12 2.18 6.35 -11.08
C HIS A 12 3.68 6.03 -10.88
N ARG A 13 4.34 6.66 -9.90
CA ARG A 13 5.73 6.38 -9.55
C ARG A 13 5.82 5.18 -8.62
N ASP A 14 6.91 4.42 -8.71
CA ASP A 14 7.19 3.32 -7.78
C ASP A 14 7.79 3.83 -6.47
N ILE A 15 6.95 3.84 -5.43
CA ILE A 15 7.23 4.45 -4.15
C ILE A 15 7.33 3.39 -3.06
N ALA A 16 8.27 3.58 -2.13
CA ALA A 16 8.38 2.75 -0.94
C ALA A 16 7.15 2.91 -0.03
N VAL A 17 6.69 1.80 0.56
CA VAL A 17 5.62 1.80 1.56
C VAL A 17 6.20 1.57 2.95
N VAL A 18 5.99 2.53 3.85
CA VAL A 18 6.49 2.49 5.23
C VAL A 18 5.30 2.54 6.16
N ALA A 19 5.20 1.56 7.07
CA ALA A 19 4.07 1.43 8.01
C ALA A 19 2.69 1.52 7.31
N GLY A 20 2.56 0.93 6.12
CA GLY A 20 1.32 0.93 5.34
C GLY A 20 0.97 2.21 4.61
N ARG A 21 1.89 3.17 4.49
CA ARG A 21 1.65 4.44 3.79
C ARG A 21 2.71 4.69 2.73
N PHE A 22 2.33 5.38 1.65
CA PHE A 22 3.30 5.84 0.64
C PHE A 22 4.28 6.84 1.27
N ALA A 23 5.58 6.64 1.05
CA ALA A 23 6.60 7.63 1.42
C ALA A 23 6.34 8.98 0.73
N ARG A 24 6.82 10.08 1.34
CA ARG A 24 6.80 11.39 0.69
C ARG A 24 7.64 11.34 -0.59
N HIS A 25 7.09 11.85 -1.67
CA HIS A 25 7.72 11.86 -2.98
C HIS A 25 7.16 13.00 -3.83
N ASP A 26 7.91 13.40 -4.85
CA ASP A 26 7.44 14.34 -5.86
C ASP A 26 6.81 13.61 -7.05
N PRO A 27 5.82 14.22 -7.72
CA PRO A 27 5.31 13.75 -9.01
C PRO A 27 6.40 13.62 -10.07
N PRO A 28 6.20 12.79 -11.12
CA PRO A 28 7.07 12.79 -12.29
C PRO A 28 6.92 14.11 -13.07
N GLY A 29 8.02 14.61 -13.63
CA GLY A 29 8.05 15.84 -14.42
C GLY A 29 9.37 16.58 -14.31
N ALA A 30 9.64 17.47 -15.26
CA ALA A 30 10.73 18.43 -15.14
C ALA A 30 10.37 19.44 -14.06
N ARG A 31 11.22 19.61 -13.05
CA ARG A 31 11.04 20.62 -12.01
C ARG A 31 11.38 21.97 -12.63
N GLU A 32 10.41 22.86 -12.77
CA GLU A 32 10.63 24.16 -13.45
C GLU A 32 11.75 24.99 -12.79
N ASN A 33 12.00 24.82 -11.48
CA ASN A 33 13.06 25.53 -10.74
C ASN A 33 13.76 24.69 -9.66
N GLY A 34 13.75 23.35 -9.80
CA GLY A 34 14.29 22.45 -8.76
C GLY A 34 13.44 22.36 -7.48
N GLU A 35 12.25 22.97 -7.46
CA GLU A 35 11.32 22.91 -6.34
C GLU A 35 10.83 21.48 -6.09
N LEU A 36 10.76 21.10 -4.80
CA LEU A 36 10.22 19.81 -4.36
C LEU A 36 8.76 20.00 -3.96
N VAL A 37 7.87 19.44 -4.76
CA VAL A 37 6.43 19.47 -4.51
C VAL A 37 5.98 18.09 -4.10
N SER A 38 5.48 17.97 -2.87
CA SER A 38 4.94 16.70 -2.38
C SER A 38 3.71 16.28 -3.20
N CYS A 39 3.80 15.11 -3.84
CA CYS A 39 2.66 14.46 -4.50
C CYS A 39 1.49 14.32 -3.53
N ALA A 40 0.25 14.53 -3.99
CA ALA A 40 -0.96 14.38 -3.17
C ALA A 40 -1.14 12.95 -2.64
N GLY A 41 -0.57 11.94 -3.33
CA GLY A 41 -0.53 10.56 -2.86
C GLY A 41 0.45 10.32 -1.69
N SER A 42 1.30 11.29 -1.37
CA SER A 42 2.26 11.19 -0.27
C SER A 42 1.54 10.98 1.06
N ARG A 43 2.04 10.02 1.85
CA ARG A 43 1.44 9.60 3.11
C ARG A 43 0.01 9.09 2.98
N GLN A 44 -0.56 8.87 1.79
CA GLN A 44 -1.84 8.16 1.71
C GLN A 44 -1.63 6.70 2.14
N PRO A 45 -2.65 6.03 2.71
CA PRO A 45 -2.61 4.60 2.92
C PRO A 45 -2.30 3.88 1.61
N ALA A 46 -1.31 3.00 1.62
CA ALA A 46 -1.12 2.08 0.51
C ALA A 46 -2.09 0.92 0.70
N GLN A 47 -2.76 0.48 -0.36
CA GLN A 47 -3.55 -0.74 -0.31
C GLN A 47 -2.62 -1.91 0.05
N LEU A 48 -2.62 -2.30 1.31
CA LEU A 48 -1.77 -3.35 1.87
C LEU A 48 -2.49 -4.69 1.69
N GLY A 49 -2.46 -5.19 0.46
CA GLY A 49 -3.02 -6.49 0.12
C GLY A 49 -4.12 -6.37 -0.91
N ALA A 50 -4.12 -7.31 -1.85
CA ALA A 50 -5.39 -7.72 -2.42
C ALA A 50 -6.27 -8.08 -1.22
N VAL A 51 -7.50 -7.55 -1.17
CA VAL A 51 -8.58 -8.37 -0.62
C VAL A 51 -8.40 -9.70 -1.33
N GLN A 52 -7.97 -10.74 -0.61
CA GLN A 52 -8.11 -12.10 -1.11
C GLN A 52 -9.56 -12.16 -1.58
N PRO A 53 -9.84 -12.44 -2.87
CA PRO A 53 -11.22 -12.63 -3.29
C PRO A 53 -11.81 -13.62 -2.30
N SER A 54 -12.80 -13.20 -1.52
CA SER A 54 -13.61 -14.18 -0.81
C SER A 54 -14.15 -15.05 -1.91
N LEU A 55 -13.83 -16.34 -1.89
CA LEU A 55 -14.50 -17.29 -2.77
C LEU A 55 -15.99 -17.10 -2.49
N ASP A 56 -16.76 -16.65 -3.49
CA ASP A 56 -18.17 -16.39 -3.32
C ASP A 56 -18.83 -17.65 -2.74
N GLY A 57 -19.39 -17.54 -1.53
CA GLY A 57 -20.01 -18.65 -0.81
C GLY A 57 -19.09 -19.51 0.07
N TYR A 58 -17.80 -19.20 0.21
CA TYR A 58 -16.94 -19.89 1.18
C TYR A 58 -17.15 -19.33 2.58
N ALA A 59 -18.02 -19.98 3.36
CA ALA A 59 -18.08 -19.80 4.79
C ALA A 59 -16.88 -20.52 5.43
N VAL A 60 -16.09 -19.80 6.23
CA VAL A 60 -15.10 -20.45 7.11
C VAL A 60 -15.88 -21.36 8.06
N PRO A 61 -15.66 -22.69 8.04
CA PRO A 61 -16.33 -23.58 8.97
C PRO A 61 -15.96 -23.20 10.41
N ASP A 62 -16.91 -23.28 11.33
CA ASP A 62 -16.56 -23.32 12.75
C ASP A 62 -15.63 -24.52 12.95
N PHE A 63 -14.37 -24.25 13.30
CA PHE A 63 -13.41 -25.28 13.69
C PHE A 63 -13.40 -25.39 15.22
N PRO A 64 -14.29 -26.19 15.83
CA PRO A 64 -14.34 -26.34 17.29
C PRO A 64 -13.07 -26.97 17.90
N GLY A 65 -12.08 -27.34 17.07
CA GLY A 65 -10.84 -27.99 17.49
C GLY A 65 -9.60 -27.10 17.53
N GLN A 66 -9.68 -25.81 17.17
CA GLN A 66 -8.50 -24.95 17.24
C GLN A 66 -8.34 -24.38 18.66
N LEU A 67 -7.48 -25.00 19.45
CA LEU A 67 -7.05 -24.45 20.73
C LEU A 67 -6.32 -23.11 20.50
N PRO A 68 -6.52 -22.10 21.37
CA PRO A 68 -5.80 -20.84 21.29
C PRO A 68 -4.30 -21.09 21.35
N LEU A 69 -3.57 -20.60 20.35
CA LEU A 69 -2.14 -20.40 20.50
C LEU A 69 -1.98 -19.00 21.12
N PHE A 70 -1.77 -19.01 22.44
CA PHE A 70 -1.49 -17.91 23.37
C PHE A 70 -2.69 -17.03 23.74
#